data_AF-A0AAV9ACM8-F1
#
_entry.id   AF-A0AAV9ACM8-F1
#
_cell.length_a   1.000
_cell.length_b   1.000
_cell.length_c   1.000
_cell.angle_alpha   90.00
_cell.angle_beta   90.00
_cell.angle_gamma   90.00
#
_symmetry.space_group_name_H-M   'P 1'
#
loop_
_entity.id
_entity.type
_entity.pdbx_description
1 polymer ?
#
loop_
_entity_poly.entity_id
_entity_poly.type
_entity_poly.pdbx_seq_one_letter_code
_entity_poly.pdbx_strand_id
1 'polypeptide(L)'
;MQSPLFYKGWYHLFYQYNPVSAVWGNITWGHAVSRDLINWLHLPLAMVPDHWYDMNGVWTGSATFLPDGSLVMLCTGSTNESTQVQNLAYPADPSDPLLLNWVKSKANPVLVPPPGIGSKDFRDPTTAWFIESDNSWRVTIGSRNGMTGFSLVYKTKDFVEYELLDGVLHAVPGTGMWECVDFSTQSRRRATVGSTCLRTGRG
;
A
#
# COMPACT_ATOMS: atom_id res chain seq x y z
N MET A 1 3.21 0.56 6.51
CA MET A 1 2.30 1.72 6.65
C MET A 1 0.89 1.24 6.29
N GLN A 2 -0.20 1.82 6.78
CA GLN A 2 -1.54 1.39 6.40
C GLN A 2 -2.34 2.55 5.81
N SER A 3 -2.29 2.60 4.48
CA SER A 3 -3.24 3.23 3.57
C SER A 3 -3.90 4.53 4.03
N PRO A 4 -3.15 5.60 4.39
CA PRO A 4 -3.79 6.90 4.57
C PRO A 4 -4.37 7.34 3.23
N LEU A 5 -5.66 7.64 3.19
CA LEU A 5 -6.32 8.08 1.97
C LEU A 5 -7.38 9.14 2.28
N PHE A 6 -7.58 10.06 1.34
CA PHE A 6 -8.66 11.03 1.40
C PHE A 6 -9.78 10.60 0.45
N TYR A 7 -10.96 10.33 0.98
CA TYR A 7 -12.11 9.84 0.22
C TYR A 7 -13.38 10.59 0.60
N LYS A 8 -14.06 11.14 -0.40
CA LYS A 8 -15.36 11.84 -0.25
C LYS A 8 -15.42 12.80 0.94
N GLY A 9 -14.33 13.55 1.15
CA GLY A 9 -14.24 14.57 2.20
C GLY A 9 -13.73 14.08 3.55
N TRP A 10 -13.39 12.80 3.70
CA TRP A 10 -12.83 12.22 4.92
C TRP A 10 -11.40 11.76 4.69
N TYR A 11 -10.54 11.99 5.67
CA TYR A 11 -9.28 11.28 5.80
C TYR A 11 -9.55 9.95 6.49
N HIS A 12 -9.05 8.86 5.92
CA HIS A 12 -9.12 7.52 6.50
C HIS A 12 -7.72 7.12 6.95
N LEU A 13 -7.65 6.54 8.15
CA LEU A 13 -6.47 5.90 8.69
C LEU A 13 -6.83 4.44 8.98
N PHE A 14 -6.04 3.53 8.43
CA PHE A 14 -6.07 2.13 8.79
C PHE A 14 -4.82 1.82 9.61
N TYR A 15 -4.89 0.85 10.53
CA TYR A 15 -3.77 0.55 11.42
C TYR A 15 -3.81 -0.89 11.95
N GLN A 16 -2.63 -1.44 12.26
CA GLN A 16 -2.50 -2.83 12.67
C GLN A 16 -3.03 -2.88 14.10
N TYR A 17 -4.01 -3.72 14.33
CA TYR A 17 -4.71 -3.78 15.60
C TYR A 17 -4.89 -5.23 16.02
N ASN A 18 -4.52 -5.51 17.27
CA ASN A 18 -4.86 -6.76 17.94
C ASN A 18 -6.12 -6.52 18.80
N PRO A 19 -7.29 -7.07 18.41
CA PRO A 19 -8.54 -6.83 19.12
C PRO A 19 -8.63 -7.54 20.48
N VAL A 20 -7.70 -8.45 20.80
CA VAL A 20 -7.79 -9.32 21.98
C VAL A 20 -6.62 -9.16 22.96
N SER A 21 -5.59 -8.40 22.61
CA SER A 21 -4.42 -8.23 23.48
C SER A 21 -3.63 -6.96 23.18
N ALA A 22 -2.84 -6.51 24.16
CA ALA A 22 -1.90 -5.40 24.03
C ALA A 22 -0.52 -5.79 23.47
N VAL A 23 -0.33 -7.06 23.07
CA VAL A 23 0.88 -7.54 22.39
C VAL A 23 0.64 -7.78 20.91
N TRP A 24 1.71 -7.80 20.11
CA TRP A 24 1.60 -8.09 18.69
C TRP A 24 1.12 -9.54 18.45
N GLY A 25 0.12 -9.70 17.58
CA GLY A 25 -0.54 -10.97 17.26
C GLY A 25 -1.97 -10.74 16.77
N ASN A 26 -2.59 -11.73 16.13
CA ASN A 26 -3.97 -11.63 15.61
C ASN A 26 -4.25 -10.32 14.85
N ILE A 27 -3.32 -9.93 13.98
CA ILE A 27 -3.34 -8.61 13.37
C ILE A 27 -4.54 -8.47 12.43
N THR A 28 -5.33 -7.44 12.71
CA THR A 28 -6.47 -6.97 11.92
C THR A 28 -6.24 -5.50 11.54
N TRP A 29 -7.08 -4.93 10.66
CA TRP A 29 -7.06 -3.51 10.36
C TRP A 29 -8.13 -2.79 11.17
N GLY A 30 -7.69 -2.01 12.16
CA GLY A 30 -8.50 -0.95 12.75
C GLY A 30 -8.72 0.18 11.74
N HIS A 31 -9.78 0.95 11.94
CA HIS A 31 -10.18 2.02 11.02
C HIS A 31 -10.65 3.23 11.81
N ALA A 32 -10.11 4.40 11.46
CA ALA A 32 -10.58 5.67 11.95
C ALA A 32 -10.70 6.69 10.81
N VAL A 33 -11.61 7.64 10.96
CA VAL A 33 -11.79 8.74 10.02
C VAL A 33 -11.67 10.10 10.69
N SER A 34 -11.25 11.10 9.93
CA SER A 34 -11.13 12.47 10.39
C SER A 34 -11.48 13.46 9.28
N ARG A 35 -11.95 14.66 9.64
CA ARG A 35 -12.11 15.78 8.70
C ARG A 35 -10.88 16.69 8.65
N ASP A 36 -10.00 16.60 9.64
CA ASP A 36 -8.90 17.56 9.87
C ASP A 36 -7.56 16.90 10.21
N LEU A 37 -7.47 15.56 10.16
CA LEU A 37 -6.32 14.74 10.58
C LEU A 37 -5.97 14.83 12.08
N ILE A 38 -6.80 15.50 12.89
CA ILE A 38 -6.57 15.74 14.31
C ILE A 38 -7.63 15.03 15.14
N ASN A 39 -8.91 15.26 14.82
CA ASN A 39 -10.05 14.69 15.52
C ASN A 39 -10.49 13.41 14.81
N TRP A 40 -10.29 12.27 15.46
CA TRP A 40 -10.52 10.95 14.88
C TRP A 40 -11.76 10.29 15.48
N LEU A 41 -12.61 9.75 14.60
CA LEU A 41 -13.72 8.86 14.94
C LEU A 41 -13.31 7.42 14.62
N HIS A 42 -13.27 6.57 15.65
CA HIS A 42 -13.02 5.15 15.47
C HIS A 42 -14.26 4.47 14.86
N LEU A 43 -14.01 3.66 13.85
CA LEU A 43 -15.01 2.87 13.12
C LEU A 43 -14.80 1.37 13.42
N PRO A 44 -15.73 0.50 12.99
CA PRO A 44 -15.53 -0.95 13.05
C PRO A 44 -14.24 -1.41 12.34
N LEU A 45 -13.79 -2.64 12.63
CA LEU A 45 -12.63 -3.22 11.96
C LEU A 45 -12.89 -3.31 10.44
N ALA A 46 -11.93 -2.86 9.63
CA ALA A 46 -12.07 -2.84 8.18
C ALA A 46 -11.72 -4.18 7.53
N MET A 47 -10.67 -4.85 8.03
CA MET A 47 -10.25 -6.18 7.54
C MET A 47 -9.85 -7.07 8.71
N VAL A 48 -10.39 -8.28 8.74
CA VAL A 48 -10.14 -9.30 9.77
C VAL A 48 -9.62 -10.59 9.13
N PRO A 49 -8.81 -11.40 9.82
CA PRO A 49 -8.45 -12.75 9.39
C PRO A 49 -9.69 -13.65 9.31
N ASP A 50 -10.04 -14.09 8.12
CA ASP A 50 -11.25 -14.90 7.88
C ASP A 50 -11.10 -15.86 6.68
N HIS A 51 -9.94 -15.88 6.01
CA HIS A 51 -9.63 -16.79 4.92
C HIS A 51 -8.28 -17.50 5.16
N TRP A 52 -8.04 -18.61 4.44
CA TRP A 52 -6.81 -19.40 4.59
C TRP A 52 -5.53 -18.58 4.28
N TYR A 53 -5.62 -17.63 3.35
CA TYR A 53 -4.49 -16.82 2.89
C TYR A 53 -4.12 -15.67 3.85
N ASP A 54 -4.91 -15.43 4.89
CA ASP A 54 -4.64 -14.42 5.92
C ASP A 54 -5.01 -14.87 7.33
N MET A 55 -5.19 -16.18 7.53
CA MET A 55 -5.65 -16.79 8.79
C MET A 55 -4.79 -16.39 10.00
N ASN A 56 -3.50 -16.17 9.79
CA ASN A 56 -2.56 -15.76 10.84
C ASN A 56 -2.39 -14.22 10.94
N GLY A 57 -3.13 -13.44 10.15
CA GLY A 57 -3.16 -11.98 10.22
C GLY A 57 -3.30 -11.29 8.86
N VAL A 58 -3.96 -10.13 8.87
CA VAL A 58 -3.99 -9.16 7.76
C VAL A 58 -3.00 -8.04 8.10
N TRP A 59 -1.80 -8.09 7.52
CA TRP A 59 -0.68 -7.21 7.82
C TRP A 59 -0.71 -5.95 6.95
N THR A 60 0.39 -5.20 6.88
CA THR A 60 0.38 -3.87 6.26
C THR A 60 0.07 -3.92 4.76
N GLY A 61 -0.33 -2.77 4.24
CA GLY A 61 -0.78 -2.64 2.87
C GLY A 61 -1.04 -1.19 2.50
N SER A 62 -1.36 -0.99 1.23
CA SER A 62 -1.53 0.33 0.64
C SER A 62 -2.81 0.39 -0.20
N ALA A 63 -3.38 1.59 -0.31
CA ALA A 63 -4.55 1.88 -1.10
C ALA A 63 -4.15 2.58 -2.40
N THR A 64 -4.80 2.23 -3.51
CA THR A 64 -4.59 2.85 -4.81
C THR A 64 -5.92 3.31 -5.40
N PHE A 65 -6.00 4.58 -5.81
CA PHE A 65 -7.09 5.08 -6.63
C PHE A 65 -6.84 4.76 -8.10
N LEU A 66 -7.86 4.20 -8.75
CA LEU A 66 -7.87 3.97 -10.19
C LEU A 66 -8.42 5.21 -10.93
N PRO A 67 -8.11 5.36 -12.24
CA PRO A 67 -8.57 6.49 -13.06
C PRO A 67 -10.09 6.70 -13.08
N ASP A 68 -10.88 5.65 -12.89
CA ASP A 68 -12.34 5.71 -12.82
C ASP A 68 -12.88 6.15 -11.44
N GLY A 69 -11.98 6.41 -10.48
CA GLY A 69 -12.31 6.77 -9.10
C GLY A 69 -12.53 5.57 -8.19
N SER A 70 -12.43 4.34 -8.72
CA SER A 70 -12.48 3.12 -7.92
C SER A 70 -11.26 3.03 -6.99
N LEU A 71 -11.44 2.35 -5.86
CA LEU A 71 -10.43 2.19 -4.83
C LEU A 71 -10.10 0.71 -4.66
N VAL A 72 -8.82 0.38 -4.68
CA VAL A 72 -8.31 -0.96 -4.39
C VAL A 72 -7.33 -0.91 -3.23
N MET A 73 -7.30 -1.95 -2.41
CA MET A 73 -6.30 -2.15 -1.37
C MET A 73 -5.53 -3.43 -1.63
N LEU A 74 -4.20 -3.33 -1.56
CA LEU A 74 -3.31 -4.48 -1.57
C LEU A 74 -2.69 -4.59 -0.18
N CYS A 75 -2.78 -5.75 0.46
CA CYS A 75 -2.25 -5.99 1.80
C CYS A 75 -1.54 -7.34 1.87
N THR A 76 -0.62 -7.48 2.83
CA THR A 76 0.01 -8.77 3.10
C THR A 76 -0.88 -9.61 4.01
N GLY A 77 -1.20 -10.84 3.61
CA GLY A 77 -1.75 -11.86 4.50
C GLY A 77 -0.67 -12.83 4.98
N SER A 78 -0.86 -13.37 6.18
CA SER A 78 -0.09 -14.50 6.70
C SER A 78 -0.94 -15.76 6.61
N THR A 79 -0.54 -16.73 5.77
CA THR A 79 -1.25 -18.01 5.65
C THR A 79 -1.13 -18.84 6.93
N ASN A 80 -1.86 -19.96 7.02
CA ASN A 80 -1.72 -20.95 8.08
C ASN A 80 -0.28 -21.50 8.24
N GLU A 81 0.50 -21.63 7.17
CA GLU A 81 1.94 -21.97 7.24
C GLU A 81 2.85 -20.77 7.54
N SER A 82 2.27 -19.61 7.87
CA SER A 82 2.97 -18.33 8.07
C SER A 82 3.71 -17.83 6.83
N THR A 83 3.21 -18.18 5.63
CA THR A 83 3.71 -17.62 4.37
C THR A 83 3.11 -16.24 4.15
N GLN A 84 3.93 -15.27 3.77
CA GLN A 84 3.49 -13.93 3.42
C GLN A 84 3.04 -13.92 1.96
N VAL A 85 1.79 -13.53 1.73
CA VAL A 85 1.16 -13.44 0.41
C VAL A 85 0.47 -12.09 0.27
N GLN A 86 0.21 -11.61 -0.96
CA GLN A 86 -0.51 -10.35 -1.14
C GLN A 86 -1.96 -10.60 -1.55
N ASN A 87 -2.86 -9.88 -0.89
CA ASN A 87 -4.29 -10.01 -1.00
C ASN A 87 -4.90 -8.67 -1.40
N LEU A 88 -5.87 -8.74 -2.29
CA LEU A 88 -6.59 -7.63 -2.86
C LEU A 88 -7.96 -7.49 -2.18
N ALA A 89 -8.34 -6.26 -1.86
CA ALA A 89 -9.64 -5.92 -1.30
C ALA A 89 -10.19 -4.63 -1.90
N TYR A 90 -11.51 -4.46 -1.79
CA TYR A 90 -12.25 -3.33 -2.35
C TYR A 90 -13.33 -2.87 -1.36
N PRO A 91 -13.76 -1.60 -1.40
CA PRO A 91 -14.96 -1.19 -0.70
C PRO A 91 -16.18 -2.01 -1.14
N ALA A 92 -16.96 -2.52 -0.19
CA ALA A 92 -18.21 -3.22 -0.49
C ALA A 92 -19.25 -2.28 -1.10
N ASP A 93 -19.23 -1.01 -0.68
CA ASP A 93 -20.05 0.07 -1.19
C ASP A 93 -19.18 1.30 -1.49
N PRO A 94 -18.77 1.54 -2.75
CA PRO A 94 -18.05 2.75 -3.15
C PRO A 94 -18.88 4.03 -3.00
N SER A 95 -20.19 3.94 -2.72
CA SER A 95 -20.99 5.13 -2.43
C SER A 95 -20.76 5.65 -1.01
N ASP A 96 -20.46 4.76 -0.05
CA ASP A 96 -20.23 5.06 1.36
C ASP A 96 -18.97 5.91 1.58
N PRO A 97 -19.09 7.17 2.05
CA PRO A 97 -17.95 8.03 2.32
C PRO A 97 -17.10 7.55 3.51
N LEU A 98 -17.63 6.66 4.36
CA LEU A 98 -16.91 6.13 5.52
C LEU A 98 -16.19 4.82 5.24
N LEU A 99 -16.43 4.16 4.10
CA LEU A 99 -15.78 2.91 3.69
C LEU A 99 -15.85 1.82 4.78
N LEU A 100 -17.03 1.62 5.38
CA LEU A 100 -17.19 0.77 6.57
C LEU A 100 -16.96 -0.71 6.29
N ASN A 101 -17.27 -1.17 5.08
CA ASN A 101 -17.24 -2.59 4.72
C ASN A 101 -16.32 -2.81 3.52
N TRP A 102 -15.54 -3.89 3.59
CA TRP A 102 -14.58 -4.28 2.56
C TRP A 102 -14.83 -5.72 2.11
N VAL A 103 -14.61 -5.97 0.82
CA VAL A 103 -14.71 -7.29 0.19
C VAL A 103 -13.33 -7.72 -0.26
N LYS A 104 -12.89 -8.90 0.18
CA LYS A 104 -11.66 -9.53 -0.30
C LYS A 104 -11.91 -10.21 -1.66
N SER A 105 -10.97 -10.04 -2.58
CA SER A 105 -11.05 -10.64 -3.90
C SER A 105 -11.11 -12.17 -3.82
N LYS A 106 -11.93 -12.80 -4.68
CA LYS A 106 -11.96 -14.26 -4.84
C LYS A 106 -10.66 -14.81 -5.46
N ALA A 107 -9.87 -13.95 -6.10
CA ALA A 107 -8.58 -14.30 -6.67
C ALA A 107 -7.45 -14.34 -5.63
N ASN A 108 -7.72 -14.05 -4.36
CA ASN A 108 -6.70 -14.03 -3.34
C ASN A 108 -6.13 -15.44 -3.03
N PRO A 109 -4.82 -15.54 -2.79
CA PRO A 109 -3.82 -14.47 -2.89
C PRO A 109 -3.48 -14.14 -4.36
N VAL A 110 -3.37 -12.86 -4.67
CA VAL A 110 -3.01 -12.38 -6.04
C VAL A 110 -1.50 -12.42 -6.31
N LEU A 111 -0.68 -12.48 -5.25
CA LEU A 111 0.76 -12.65 -5.33
C LEU A 111 1.27 -13.57 -4.22
N VAL A 112 2.20 -14.45 -4.57
CA VAL A 112 2.94 -15.32 -3.64
C VAL A 112 4.44 -15.03 -3.77
N PRO A 113 5.27 -15.40 -2.77
CA PRO A 113 6.71 -15.22 -2.86
C PRO A 113 7.26 -15.87 -4.14
N PRO A 114 7.99 -15.15 -5.00
CA PRO A 114 8.55 -15.71 -6.22
C PRO A 114 9.74 -16.64 -5.89
N PRO A 115 10.19 -17.48 -6.85
CA PRO A 115 11.36 -18.33 -6.65
C PRO A 115 12.57 -17.55 -6.14
N GLY A 116 13.25 -18.09 -5.13
CA GLY A 116 14.41 -17.46 -4.49
C GLY A 116 14.07 -16.48 -3.36
N ILE A 117 12.79 -16.18 -3.13
CA ILE A 117 12.34 -15.37 -1.99
C ILE A 117 11.77 -16.27 -0.91
N GLY A 118 12.22 -16.07 0.34
CA GLY A 118 11.73 -16.82 1.48
C GLY A 118 10.26 -16.53 1.79
N SER A 119 9.54 -17.51 2.33
CA SER A 119 8.11 -17.38 2.66
C SER A 119 7.81 -16.28 3.68
N LYS A 120 8.82 -15.82 4.43
CA LYS A 120 8.72 -14.76 5.45
C LYS A 120 9.43 -13.46 5.05
N ASP A 121 9.83 -13.32 3.79
CA ASP A 121 10.62 -12.21 3.28
C ASP A 121 9.91 -11.53 2.08
N PHE A 122 8.56 -11.43 2.11
CA PHE A 122 7.76 -10.91 1.00
C PHE A 122 6.50 -10.16 1.49
N ARG A 123 6.61 -8.87 1.80
CA ARG A 123 5.51 -8.12 2.42
C ARG A 123 5.52 -6.63 2.14
N ASP A 124 4.43 -5.99 2.57
CA ASP A 124 4.20 -4.56 2.59
C ASP A 124 4.15 -3.93 1.19
N PRO A 125 3.12 -4.28 0.39
CA PRO A 125 2.95 -3.71 -0.94
C PRO A 125 2.70 -2.20 -0.88
N THR A 126 3.32 -1.46 -1.80
CA THR A 126 3.15 0.00 -1.92
C THR A 126 1.84 0.40 -2.59
N THR A 127 1.52 1.69 -2.49
CA THR A 127 0.56 2.33 -3.38
C THR A 127 1.07 2.17 -4.81
N ALA A 128 0.21 1.69 -5.72
CA ALA A 128 0.61 1.49 -7.09
C ALA A 128 0.76 2.83 -7.82
N TRP A 129 1.68 2.90 -8.77
CA TRP A 129 1.79 4.04 -9.69
C TRP A 129 1.60 3.60 -11.13
N PHE A 130 1.02 4.49 -11.92
CA PHE A 130 0.67 4.19 -13.31
C PHE A 130 1.79 4.61 -14.27
N ILE A 131 2.07 3.78 -15.26
CA ILE A 131 3.02 4.04 -16.34
C ILE A 131 2.24 4.19 -17.65
N GLU A 132 2.16 5.44 -18.14
CA GLU A 132 1.39 5.77 -19.34
C GLU A 132 1.94 5.09 -20.60
N SER A 133 3.26 4.95 -20.71
CA SER A 133 3.92 4.44 -21.93
C SER A 133 3.55 3.00 -22.26
N ASP A 134 3.15 2.19 -21.28
CA ASP A 134 2.72 0.80 -21.50
C ASP A 134 1.34 0.48 -20.90
N ASN A 135 0.58 1.52 -20.51
CA ASN A 135 -0.77 1.45 -19.97
C ASN A 135 -0.90 0.39 -18.86
N SER A 136 -0.01 0.46 -17.87
CA SER A 136 0.01 -0.51 -16.77
C SER A 136 0.51 0.09 -15.46
N TRP A 137 0.13 -0.56 -14.36
CA TRP A 137 0.53 -0.19 -13.02
C TRP A 137 1.84 -0.84 -12.62
N ARG A 138 2.48 -0.25 -11.63
CA ARG A 138 3.61 -0.81 -10.92
C ARG A 138 3.31 -0.83 -9.44
N VAL A 139 3.68 -1.92 -8.78
CA VAL A 139 3.64 -2.08 -7.33
C VAL A 139 5.02 -2.55 -6.90
N THR A 140 5.49 -2.10 -5.74
CA THR A 140 6.69 -2.64 -5.14
C THR A 140 6.42 -3.35 -3.83
N ILE A 141 7.21 -4.40 -3.57
CA ILE A 141 7.10 -5.21 -2.35
C ILE A 141 8.48 -5.34 -1.74
N GLY A 142 8.56 -5.10 -0.43
CA GLY A 142 9.79 -5.23 0.33
C GLY A 142 10.22 -6.69 0.47
N SER A 143 11.53 -6.93 0.35
CA SER A 143 12.11 -8.26 0.46
C SER A 143 13.59 -8.21 0.87
N ARG A 144 14.24 -9.38 0.92
CA ARG A 144 15.67 -9.53 1.12
C ARG A 144 16.20 -10.84 0.55
N ASN A 145 17.51 -10.88 0.36
CA ASN A 145 18.29 -12.11 0.15
C ASN A 145 19.52 -12.05 1.04
N GLY A 146 19.61 -12.98 2.00
CA GLY A 146 20.58 -12.90 3.09
C GLY A 146 20.45 -11.59 3.88
N MET A 147 21.50 -10.77 3.86
CA MET A 147 21.54 -9.44 4.50
C MET A 147 21.30 -8.28 3.53
N THR A 148 21.06 -8.55 2.25
CA THR A 148 20.77 -7.51 1.26
C THR A 148 19.27 -7.28 1.19
N GLY A 149 18.83 -6.10 1.61
CA GLY A 149 17.44 -5.68 1.46
C GLY A 149 17.21 -5.10 0.07
N PHE A 150 16.03 -5.35 -0.48
CA PHE A 150 15.65 -4.83 -1.79
C PHE A 150 14.14 -4.72 -1.93
N SER A 151 13.73 -4.11 -3.04
CA SER A 151 12.32 -3.95 -3.39
C SER A 151 12.02 -4.54 -4.76
N LEU A 152 11.19 -5.59 -4.78
CA LEU A 152 10.69 -6.21 -6.01
C LEU A 152 9.74 -5.26 -6.71
N VAL A 153 9.67 -5.30 -8.04
CA VAL A 153 8.73 -4.51 -8.84
C VAL A 153 7.83 -5.45 -9.64
N TYR A 154 6.53 -5.30 -9.46
CA TYR A 154 5.53 -6.02 -10.23
C TYR A 154 4.78 -5.07 -11.15
N LYS A 155 4.40 -5.58 -12.31
CA LYS A 155 3.54 -4.93 -13.29
C LYS A 155 2.17 -5.59 -13.30
N THR A 156 1.10 -4.79 -13.40
CA THR A 156 -0.27 -5.30 -13.53
C THR A 156 -1.13 -4.35 -14.37
N LYS A 157 -2.21 -4.84 -14.96
CA LYS A 157 -3.23 -4.01 -15.63
C LYS A 157 -4.56 -3.99 -14.89
N ASP A 158 -4.82 -5.00 -14.05
CA ASP A 158 -6.13 -5.26 -13.44
C ASP A 158 -6.06 -5.50 -11.93
N PHE A 159 -4.86 -5.44 -11.33
CA PHE A 159 -4.57 -5.74 -9.93
C PHE A 159 -4.81 -7.18 -9.50
N VAL A 160 -5.16 -8.07 -10.44
CA VAL A 160 -5.39 -9.50 -10.19
C VAL A 160 -4.22 -10.31 -10.73
N GLU A 161 -3.76 -10.02 -11.95
CA GLU A 161 -2.62 -10.67 -12.57
C GLU A 161 -1.38 -9.77 -12.49
N TYR A 162 -0.25 -10.35 -12.08
CA TYR A 162 1.00 -9.62 -11.90
C TYR A 162 2.16 -10.31 -12.63
N GLU A 163 2.94 -9.50 -13.33
CA GLU A 163 4.22 -9.87 -13.93
C GLU A 163 5.34 -9.34 -13.04
N LEU A 164 6.23 -10.23 -12.55
CA LEU A 164 7.46 -9.80 -11.89
C LEU A 164 8.42 -9.24 -12.95
N LEU A 165 8.85 -8.00 -12.78
CA LEU A 165 9.83 -7.39 -13.68
C LEU A 165 11.25 -7.82 -13.33
N ASP A 166 12.11 -7.90 -14.35
CA ASP A 166 13.52 -8.20 -14.16
C ASP A 166 14.22 -7.14 -13.29
N GLY A 167 15.05 -7.63 -12.36
CA GLY A 167 15.76 -6.79 -11.40
C GLY A 167 14.90 -6.37 -10.21
N VAL A 168 15.36 -5.31 -9.54
CA VAL A 168 14.73 -4.73 -8.34
C VAL A 168 14.75 -3.21 -8.45
N LEU A 169 13.82 -2.53 -7.79
CA LEU A 169 13.78 -1.06 -7.80
C LEU A 169 15.07 -0.47 -7.24
N HIS A 170 15.52 -1.03 -6.10
CA HIS A 170 16.77 -0.70 -5.46
C HIS A 170 17.17 -1.84 -4.51
N ALA A 171 18.46 -1.93 -4.18
CA ALA A 171 19.00 -2.90 -3.23
C ALA A 171 20.17 -2.31 -2.46
N VAL A 172 20.27 -2.61 -1.17
CA VAL A 172 21.40 -2.18 -0.33
C VAL A 172 21.91 -3.37 0.50
N PRO A 173 23.19 -3.75 0.36
CA PRO A 173 23.79 -4.79 1.21
C PRO A 173 23.83 -4.39 2.68
N GLY A 174 23.63 -5.36 3.57
CA GLY A 174 23.78 -5.18 5.03
C GLY A 174 22.56 -4.59 5.75
N THR A 175 21.47 -4.26 5.04
CA THR A 175 20.26 -3.67 5.67
C THR A 175 19.28 -4.71 6.20
N GLY A 176 19.40 -5.99 5.80
CA GLY A 176 18.39 -7.00 6.11
C GLY A 176 17.06 -6.73 5.39
N MET A 177 15.94 -7.14 5.99
CA MET A 177 14.61 -7.01 5.39
C MET A 177 14.24 -5.54 5.17
N TRP A 178 13.77 -5.21 3.96
CA TRP A 178 13.08 -3.95 3.74
C TRP A 178 11.58 -4.13 4.02
N GLU A 179 11.10 -3.48 5.06
CA GLU A 179 9.68 -3.42 5.41
C GLU A 179 9.12 -2.05 5.05
N CYS A 180 7.83 -2.00 4.71
CA CYS A 180 7.09 -0.77 4.47
C CYS A 180 7.82 0.21 3.52
N VAL A 181 8.40 -0.32 2.43
CA VAL A 181 8.93 0.50 1.34
C VAL A 181 7.83 1.46 0.89
N ASP A 182 8.19 2.68 0.50
CA ASP A 182 7.28 3.64 -0.12
C ASP A 182 7.97 4.29 -1.32
N PHE A 183 7.19 4.56 -2.36
CA PHE A 183 7.68 5.17 -3.60
C PHE A 183 6.67 6.17 -4.13
N SER A 184 7.11 7.42 -4.27
CA SER A 184 6.29 8.50 -4.81
C SER A 184 7.10 9.38 -5.77
N THR A 185 6.45 9.82 -6.84
CA THR A 185 7.04 10.79 -7.77
C THR A 185 6.83 12.20 -7.24
N GLN A 186 7.88 13.02 -7.27
CA GLN A 186 7.79 14.44 -6.93
C GLN A 186 7.98 15.31 -8.17
N SER A 187 7.10 16.30 -8.37
CA SER A 187 7.27 17.26 -9.46
C SER A 187 8.50 18.14 -9.19
N ARG A 188 9.41 18.25 -10.17
CA ARG A 188 10.50 19.25 -10.11
C ARG A 188 9.97 20.61 -10.55
N ARG A 189 9.24 21.34 -9.68
CA ARG A 189 8.98 22.75 -9.94
C ARG A 189 10.27 23.55 -9.70
N ARG A 190 10.95 23.99 -10.77
CA ARG A 190 11.95 25.06 -10.67
C ARG A 190 11.23 26.32 -10.20
N ALA A 191 11.49 26.77 -8.97
CA ALA A 191 11.08 28.08 -8.53
C ALA A 191 11.76 29.13 -9.42
N THR A 192 11.01 29.67 -10.39
CA THR A 192 11.48 30.84 -11.14
C THR A 192 11.18 32.03 -10.25
N VAL A 193 12.17 32.46 -9.46
CA VAL A 193 12.10 33.75 -8.77
C VAL A 193 12.20 34.81 -9.86
N GLY A 194 11.05 35.36 -10.27
CA GLY A 194 10.99 36.54 -11.10
C GLY A 194 11.61 37.71 -10.35
N SER A 195 12.85 38.04 -10.67
CA SER A 195 13.46 39.30 -10.24
C SER A 195 12.88 40.41 -11.12
N THR A 196 11.84 41.06 -10.63
CA THR A 196 11.36 42.31 -11.22
C THR A 196 12.42 43.37 -10.93
N CYS A 197 13.32 43.60 -11.88
CA CYS A 197 14.23 44.74 -11.85
C CYS A 197 13.42 46.02 -12.11
N LEU A 198 13.09 46.74 -11.04
CA LEU A 198 12.58 48.10 -11.11
C LEU A 198 13.66 49.00 -11.73
N ARG A 199 13.49 49.35 -13.03
CA ARG A 199 14.23 50.44 -13.65
C ARG A 199 13.70 51.76 -13.09
N THR A 200 14.53 52.47 -12.34
CA THR A 200 14.30 53.88 -12.00
C THR A 200 14.53 54.72 -13.24
N GLY A 201 13.45 55.29 -13.79
CA GLY A 201 13.53 56.39 -14.75
C GLY A 201 13.86 57.68 -14.01
N ARG A 202 14.97 58.33 -14.36
CA ARG A 202 15.24 59.72 -14.01
C ARG A 202 14.35 60.61 -14.86
N GLY A 203 13.54 61.45 -14.22
CA GLY A 203 13.05 62.73 -14.72
C GLY A 203 13.77 63.84 -13.98
#